data_AF-A0A971QE93-F1
#
_entry.id   AF-A0A971QE93-F1
#
_cell.length_a   1.000
_cell.length_b   1.000
_cell.length_c   1.000
_cell.angle_alpha   90.00
_cell.angle_beta   90.00
_cell.angle_gamma   90.00
#
_symmetry.space_group_name_H-M   'P 1'
#
loop_
_entity.id
_entity.type
_entity.pdbx_description
1 polymer ?
#
loop_
_entity_poly.entity_id
_entity_poly.type
_entity_poly.pdbx_seq_one_letter_code
_entity_poly.pdbx_strand_id
1 'polypeptide(L)'
;MDQYREKFQGLLRELFQFDCADLDFGIYRIMNYKRDVIEKFISTDLPKAIADELDRGVLADESQAAKELVEIAKQITESLGKDALDADGRLAEAYHSTPLGKKYLDLKGKAAGGRGRQALEATIFNHLHTFFSRYYQDGDFISKRRYSKRQRYAIPYNGEEVYLHWANHDQYYVKTAEHFHDYTFTARGVTVHFKIKAANVEQNNVKGDTRFFIPRVKEIDWDEKASQLVIPFEYRPLTDQEAVTYGTKNQQDKIIADAVDAIPKRLKKADKALLAVAAERHKNSDGQPVSFLEHHLRQYTRRNTSDFFIHKDLKGFLCGELDFYLKNEVLNLDEMETAGEDRSEGWFQVMRVIKAVGSRIIDFLEQIESFQKMLWEKRKFITETQYCITVGTIEESFYPDIAACDAQWAEWKELFHIDEEQSDLFSNGKSKKDRRIAFLKAHP
;
A
#
# COMPACT_ATOMS: atom_id res chain seq x y z
N MET A 1 -23.65 -6.74 13.09
CA MET A 1 -22.59 -7.77 13.17
C MET A 1 -21.71 -7.73 11.95
N ASP A 2 -22.28 -7.83 10.74
CA ASP A 2 -21.50 -7.75 9.50
C ASP A 2 -20.68 -6.47 9.36
N GLN A 3 -21.17 -5.31 9.81
CA GLN A 3 -20.48 -4.04 9.61
C GLN A 3 -19.03 -3.99 10.15
N TYR A 4 -18.73 -4.54 11.35
CA TYR A 4 -17.36 -4.50 11.91
C TYR A 4 -16.43 -5.47 11.19
N ARG A 5 -16.95 -6.67 10.88
CA ARG A 5 -16.23 -7.69 10.12
C ARG A 5 -15.94 -7.19 8.71
N GLU A 6 -16.95 -6.70 8.00
CA GLU A 6 -16.84 -6.14 6.64
C GLU A 6 -15.87 -4.97 6.61
N LYS A 7 -15.94 -4.07 7.60
CA LYS A 7 -15.01 -2.95 7.71
C LYS A 7 -13.57 -3.42 7.89
N PHE A 8 -13.32 -4.41 8.74
CA PHE A 8 -11.97 -4.97 8.90
C PHE A 8 -11.49 -5.73 7.66
N GLN A 9 -12.37 -6.52 7.03
CA GLN A 9 -12.05 -7.20 5.77
C GLN A 9 -11.76 -6.20 4.64
N GLY A 10 -12.47 -5.08 4.59
CA GLY A 10 -12.20 -3.97 3.68
C GLY A 10 -10.80 -3.38 3.90
N LEU A 11 -10.44 -3.10 5.15
CA LEU A 11 -9.10 -2.66 5.50
C LEU A 11 -8.03 -3.69 5.09
N LEU A 12 -8.24 -4.98 5.36
CA LEU A 12 -7.27 -6.01 4.95
C LEU A 12 -7.08 -6.04 3.43
N ARG A 13 -8.16 -5.91 2.65
CA ARG A 13 -8.06 -5.83 1.19
C ARG A 13 -7.29 -4.59 0.72
N GLU A 14 -7.38 -3.49 1.46
CA GLU A 14 -6.56 -2.29 1.23
C GLU A 14 -5.08 -2.55 1.56
N LEU A 15 -4.77 -3.15 2.73
CA LEU A 15 -3.40 -3.50 3.14
C LEU A 15 -2.71 -4.43 2.13
N PHE A 16 -3.46 -5.39 1.58
CA PHE A 16 -2.98 -6.33 0.58
C PHE A 16 -3.14 -5.83 -0.87
N GLN A 17 -3.46 -4.54 -1.06
CA GLN A 17 -3.53 -3.87 -2.36
C GLN A 17 -4.39 -4.63 -3.39
N PHE A 18 -5.59 -5.04 -2.99
CA PHE A 18 -6.54 -5.74 -3.86
C PHE A 18 -7.06 -4.86 -5.01
N ASP A 19 -7.03 -3.55 -4.85
CA ASP A 19 -7.36 -2.58 -5.89
C ASP A 19 -6.36 -2.60 -7.06
N CYS A 20 -5.17 -3.16 -6.86
CA CYS A 20 -4.15 -3.38 -7.89
C CYS A 20 -4.26 -4.75 -8.57
N ALA A 21 -5.42 -5.43 -8.46
CA ALA A 21 -5.59 -6.77 -9.01
C ALA A 21 -5.41 -6.91 -10.50
N ASP A 22 -5.76 -5.86 -11.21
CA ASP A 22 -5.74 -5.84 -12.67
C ASP A 22 -4.31 -5.61 -13.20
N LEU A 23 -3.31 -5.39 -12.33
CA LEU A 23 -1.91 -5.15 -12.70
C LEU A 23 -1.13 -6.46 -12.80
N ASP A 24 -0.48 -6.70 -13.94
CA ASP A 24 0.29 -7.93 -14.19
C ASP A 24 1.77 -7.67 -14.46
N PHE A 25 2.45 -6.99 -13.52
CA PHE A 25 3.87 -6.71 -13.63
C PHE A 25 4.53 -6.53 -12.25
N GLY A 26 5.84 -6.74 -12.17
CA GLY A 26 6.61 -6.58 -10.94
C GLY A 26 6.05 -7.39 -9.77
N ILE A 27 5.93 -6.76 -8.60
CA ILE A 27 5.40 -7.40 -7.39
C ILE A 27 3.92 -7.79 -7.51
N TYR A 28 3.12 -7.06 -8.30
CA TYR A 28 1.68 -7.31 -8.43
C TYR A 28 1.38 -8.68 -9.03
N ARG A 29 2.23 -9.17 -9.93
CA ARG A 29 2.10 -10.52 -10.49
C ARG A 29 2.19 -11.61 -9.41
N ILE A 30 3.07 -11.43 -8.42
CA ILE A 30 3.23 -12.36 -7.30
C ILE A 30 2.05 -12.24 -6.34
N MET A 31 1.60 -11.00 -6.05
CA MET A 31 0.41 -10.79 -5.22
C MET A 31 -0.84 -11.40 -5.86
N ASN A 32 -1.01 -11.27 -7.17
CA ASN A 32 -2.11 -11.87 -7.91
C ASN A 32 -2.10 -13.40 -7.80
N TYR A 33 -0.93 -14.04 -7.88
CA TYR A 33 -0.80 -15.49 -7.71
C TYR A 33 -1.26 -15.97 -6.32
N LYS A 34 -0.97 -15.19 -5.28
CA LYS A 34 -1.40 -15.49 -3.90
C LYS A 34 -2.77 -14.91 -3.56
N ARG A 35 -3.44 -14.18 -4.46
CA ARG A 35 -4.65 -13.42 -4.13
C ARG A 35 -5.78 -14.33 -3.66
N ASP A 36 -6.03 -15.44 -4.33
CA ASP A 36 -7.11 -16.36 -3.94
C ASP A 36 -6.88 -16.93 -2.53
N VAL A 37 -5.62 -17.18 -2.17
CA VAL A 37 -5.23 -17.64 -0.83
C VAL A 37 -5.49 -16.54 0.21
N ILE A 38 -5.12 -15.29 -0.10
CA ILE A 38 -5.35 -14.14 0.79
C ILE A 38 -6.85 -13.84 0.92
N GLU A 39 -7.61 -13.91 -0.17
CA GLU A 39 -9.06 -13.68 -0.18
C GLU A 39 -9.79 -14.76 0.63
N LYS A 40 -9.40 -16.03 0.47
CA LYS A 40 -9.91 -17.11 1.31
C LYS A 40 -9.58 -16.88 2.79
N PHE A 41 -8.36 -16.43 3.07
CA PHE A 41 -7.95 -16.10 4.44
C PHE A 41 -8.83 -14.99 5.03
N ILE A 42 -9.04 -13.88 4.31
CA ILE A 42 -9.84 -12.73 4.76
C ILE A 42 -11.33 -13.09 4.92
N SER A 43 -11.90 -13.77 3.92
CA SER A 43 -13.34 -14.05 3.85
C SER A 43 -13.77 -15.16 4.80
N THR A 44 -12.95 -16.21 4.94
CA THR A 44 -13.36 -17.48 5.54
C THR A 44 -12.48 -17.88 6.73
N ASP A 45 -11.16 -18.01 6.54
CA ASP A 45 -10.30 -18.60 7.57
C ASP A 45 -10.15 -17.69 8.80
N LEU A 46 -10.06 -16.38 8.60
CA LEU A 46 -9.93 -15.39 9.66
C LEU A 46 -11.19 -15.35 10.57
N PRO A 47 -12.42 -15.16 10.04
CA PRO A 47 -13.62 -15.24 10.85
C PRO A 47 -13.77 -16.59 11.55
N LYS A 48 -13.45 -17.69 10.86
CA LYS A 48 -13.49 -19.02 11.46
C LYS A 48 -12.51 -19.17 12.61
N ALA A 49 -11.27 -18.69 12.46
CA ALA A 49 -10.26 -18.77 13.52
C ALA A 49 -10.68 -17.99 14.78
N ILE A 50 -11.29 -16.81 14.61
CA ILE A 50 -11.84 -16.03 15.74
C ILE A 50 -13.01 -16.78 16.37
N ALA A 51 -13.93 -17.32 15.55
CA ALA A 51 -15.08 -18.06 16.02
C ALA A 51 -14.69 -19.32 16.82
N ASP A 52 -13.75 -20.11 16.31
CA ASP A 52 -13.24 -21.33 16.95
C ASP A 52 -12.58 -21.02 18.30
N GLU A 53 -11.93 -19.87 18.45
CA GLU A 53 -11.27 -19.46 19.68
C GLU A 53 -12.24 -18.88 20.72
N LEU A 54 -13.32 -18.23 20.27
CA LEU A 54 -14.43 -17.80 21.12
C LEU A 54 -15.27 -18.98 21.63
N ASP A 55 -15.24 -20.12 20.93
CA ASP A 55 -15.96 -21.34 21.30
C ASP A 55 -15.17 -22.27 22.25
N ARG A 56 -14.07 -21.78 22.82
CA ARG A 56 -13.22 -22.53 23.75
C ARG A 56 -13.10 -21.82 25.09
N GLY A 57 -12.81 -22.61 26.12
CA GLY A 57 -12.43 -22.10 27.44
C GLY A 57 -13.49 -21.19 28.07
N VAL A 58 -13.02 -20.19 28.82
CA VAL A 58 -13.86 -19.32 29.65
C VAL A 58 -14.80 -18.46 28.83
N LEU A 59 -14.40 -17.99 27.64
CA LEU A 59 -15.28 -17.17 26.79
C LEU A 59 -16.52 -17.94 26.29
N ALA A 60 -16.41 -19.25 26.07
CA ALA A 60 -17.54 -20.08 25.67
C ALA A 60 -18.54 -20.22 26.82
N ASP A 61 -18.04 -20.50 28.02
CA ASP A 61 -18.84 -20.63 29.24
C ASP A 61 -19.53 -19.31 29.61
N GLU A 62 -18.81 -18.18 29.55
CA GLU A 62 -19.35 -16.83 29.74
C GLU A 62 -20.43 -16.50 28.71
N SER A 63 -20.20 -16.82 27.43
CA SER A 63 -21.20 -16.55 26.39
C SER A 63 -22.43 -17.43 26.54
N GLN A 64 -22.29 -18.67 26.98
CA GLN A 64 -23.43 -19.57 27.20
C GLN A 64 -24.22 -19.11 28.42
N ALA A 65 -23.55 -18.76 29.51
CA ALA A 65 -24.15 -18.18 30.70
C ALA A 65 -24.92 -16.89 30.39
N ALA A 66 -24.36 -16.01 29.54
CA ALA A 66 -25.02 -14.77 29.13
C ALA A 66 -26.31 -15.02 28.33
N LYS A 67 -26.34 -16.02 27.43
CA LYS A 67 -27.55 -16.41 26.70
C LYS A 67 -28.62 -16.97 27.64
N GLU A 68 -28.22 -17.91 28.50
CA GLU A 68 -29.13 -18.53 29.47
C GLU A 68 -29.69 -17.52 30.47
N LEU A 69 -28.90 -16.51 30.85
CA LEU A 69 -29.35 -15.41 31.70
C LEU A 69 -30.48 -14.62 31.06
N VAL A 70 -30.38 -14.29 29.77
CA VAL A 70 -31.45 -13.57 29.04
C VAL A 70 -32.73 -14.39 28.98
N GLU A 71 -32.63 -15.70 28.72
CA GLU A 71 -33.80 -16.58 28.71
C GLU A 71 -34.43 -16.72 30.10
N ILE A 72 -33.63 -16.89 31.15
CA ILE A 72 -34.13 -16.95 32.54
C ILE A 72 -34.71 -15.60 32.97
N ALA A 73 -34.13 -14.48 32.57
CA ALA A 73 -34.69 -13.14 32.83
C ALA A 73 -36.09 -13.01 32.25
N LYS A 74 -36.28 -13.51 31.01
CA LYS A 74 -37.58 -13.52 30.34
C LYS A 74 -38.57 -14.44 31.07
N GLN A 75 -38.15 -15.64 31.45
CA GLN A 75 -38.98 -16.56 32.24
C GLN A 75 -39.39 -15.97 33.60
N ILE A 76 -38.49 -15.26 34.29
CA ILE A 76 -38.78 -14.57 35.54
C ILE A 76 -39.82 -13.48 35.32
N THR A 77 -39.67 -12.67 34.26
CA THR A 77 -40.62 -11.62 33.92
C THR A 77 -42.00 -12.18 33.57
N GLU A 78 -42.06 -13.33 32.89
CA GLU A 78 -43.31 -14.01 32.50
C GLU A 78 -43.99 -14.76 33.66
N SER A 79 -43.20 -15.34 34.58
CA SER A 79 -43.72 -16.22 35.64
C SER A 79 -43.93 -15.50 36.98
N LEU A 80 -43.09 -14.52 37.30
CA LEU A 80 -43.05 -13.81 38.59
C LEU A 80 -43.49 -12.34 38.48
N GLY A 81 -43.80 -11.87 37.25
CA GLY A 81 -44.27 -10.52 36.98
C GLY A 81 -43.16 -9.51 36.66
N LYS A 82 -43.54 -8.37 36.06
CA LYS A 82 -42.60 -7.34 35.59
C LYS A 82 -41.79 -6.66 36.71
N ASP A 83 -42.27 -6.73 37.95
CA ASP A 83 -41.63 -6.10 39.11
C ASP A 83 -40.51 -6.97 39.74
N ALA A 84 -40.30 -8.18 39.22
CA ALA A 84 -39.26 -9.09 39.73
C ALA A 84 -37.84 -8.66 39.35
N LEU A 85 -37.68 -7.89 38.27
CA LEU A 85 -36.42 -7.35 37.77
C LEU A 85 -36.53 -5.84 37.63
N ASP A 86 -35.58 -5.10 38.21
CA ASP A 86 -35.51 -3.64 38.01
C ASP A 86 -34.94 -3.26 36.63
N ALA A 87 -34.92 -1.96 36.33
CA ALA A 87 -34.41 -1.42 35.06
C ALA A 87 -32.91 -1.72 34.82
N ASP A 88 -32.16 -2.02 35.89
CA ASP A 88 -30.74 -2.37 35.86
C ASP A 88 -30.52 -3.90 35.87
N GLY A 89 -31.59 -4.69 35.76
CA GLY A 89 -31.55 -6.15 35.74
C GLY A 89 -31.18 -6.76 37.09
N ARG A 90 -31.46 -6.11 38.21
CA ARG A 90 -31.31 -6.68 39.56
C ARG A 90 -32.60 -7.38 39.96
N LEU A 91 -32.45 -8.60 40.44
CA LEU A 91 -33.56 -9.41 40.94
C LEU A 91 -33.97 -8.90 42.32
N ALA A 92 -35.27 -8.67 42.54
CA ALA A 92 -35.78 -8.26 43.84
C ALA A 92 -35.50 -9.32 44.92
N GLU A 93 -35.14 -8.89 46.14
CA GLU A 93 -34.72 -9.77 47.24
C GLU A 93 -35.74 -10.86 47.58
N ALA A 94 -37.03 -10.55 47.42
CA ALA A 94 -38.13 -11.49 47.64
C ALA A 94 -38.02 -12.78 46.78
N TYR A 95 -37.35 -12.71 45.63
CA TYR A 95 -37.23 -13.83 44.70
C TYR A 95 -35.87 -14.54 44.75
N HIS A 96 -34.91 -14.07 45.56
CA HIS A 96 -33.56 -14.66 45.65
C HIS A 96 -33.56 -16.12 46.12
N SER A 97 -34.53 -16.49 46.96
CA SER A 97 -34.65 -17.84 47.51
C SER A 97 -35.33 -18.84 46.57
N THR A 98 -35.98 -18.36 45.49
CA THR A 98 -36.68 -19.21 44.52
C THR A 98 -35.69 -20.01 43.66
N PRO A 99 -36.08 -21.18 43.12
CA PRO A 99 -35.21 -21.95 42.22
C PRO A 99 -34.76 -21.15 40.98
N LEU A 100 -35.67 -20.35 40.41
CA LEU A 100 -35.37 -19.47 39.27
C LEU A 100 -34.47 -18.31 39.69
N GLY A 101 -34.69 -17.71 40.86
CA GLY A 101 -33.87 -16.61 41.37
C GLY A 101 -32.44 -17.03 41.71
N LYS A 102 -32.25 -18.20 42.34
CA LYS A 102 -30.91 -18.78 42.59
C LYS A 102 -30.18 -19.06 41.28
N LYS A 103 -30.87 -19.66 40.30
CA LYS A 103 -30.29 -19.92 38.97
C LYS A 103 -29.95 -18.62 38.24
N TYR A 104 -30.79 -17.59 38.35
CA TYR A 104 -30.53 -16.26 37.78
C TYR A 104 -29.33 -15.59 38.43
N LEU A 105 -29.18 -15.65 39.75
CA LEU A 105 -28.03 -15.06 40.46
C LEU A 105 -26.71 -15.80 40.15
N ASP A 106 -26.73 -17.14 40.06
CA ASP A 106 -25.57 -17.94 39.64
C ASP A 106 -25.15 -17.65 38.20
N LEU A 107 -26.13 -17.62 37.27
CA LEU A 107 -25.90 -17.22 35.88
C LEU A 107 -25.44 -15.77 35.78
N LYS A 108 -25.96 -14.87 36.62
CA LYS A 108 -25.54 -13.47 36.69
C LYS A 108 -24.11 -13.34 37.18
N GLY A 109 -23.65 -14.18 38.11
CA GLY A 109 -22.24 -14.25 38.49
C GLY A 109 -21.37 -14.76 37.34
N LYS A 110 -21.77 -15.84 36.66
CA LYS A 110 -21.03 -16.43 35.52
C LYS A 110 -21.05 -15.57 34.25
N ALA A 111 -22.08 -14.75 34.07
CA ALA A 111 -22.21 -13.81 32.97
C ALA A 111 -21.79 -12.39 33.35
N ALA A 112 -21.43 -12.12 34.62
CA ALA A 112 -20.98 -10.80 35.08
C ALA A 112 -19.58 -10.52 34.53
N GLY A 113 -19.54 -9.98 33.31
CA GLY A 113 -18.32 -9.75 32.54
C GLY A 113 -18.38 -10.35 31.14
N GLY A 114 -19.15 -11.43 30.98
CA GLY A 114 -19.40 -12.10 29.71
C GLY A 114 -20.20 -11.22 28.75
N ARG A 115 -19.51 -10.60 27.80
CA ARG A 115 -20.17 -10.08 26.59
C ARG A 115 -20.66 -11.30 25.82
N GLY A 116 -21.92 -11.28 25.35
CA GLY A 116 -22.39 -12.35 24.46
C GLY A 116 -21.43 -12.51 23.27
N ARG A 117 -21.24 -13.74 22.76
CA ARG A 117 -20.30 -14.07 21.67
C ARG A 117 -20.19 -13.01 20.57
N GLN A 118 -21.34 -12.49 20.14
CA GLN A 118 -21.42 -11.46 19.10
C GLN A 118 -20.69 -10.16 19.46
N ALA A 119 -20.82 -9.71 20.71
CA ALA A 119 -20.15 -8.50 21.19
C ALA A 119 -18.64 -8.72 21.40
N LEU A 120 -18.21 -9.92 21.79
CA LEU A 120 -16.78 -10.27 21.85
C LEU A 120 -16.15 -10.26 20.46
N GLU A 121 -16.80 -10.89 19.50
CA GLU A 121 -16.36 -10.92 18.10
C GLU A 121 -16.24 -9.50 17.51
N ALA A 122 -17.26 -8.67 17.71
CA ALA A 122 -17.21 -7.26 17.27
C ALA A 122 -16.08 -6.47 17.94
N THR A 123 -15.81 -6.75 19.22
CA THR A 123 -14.69 -6.12 19.98
C THR A 123 -13.35 -6.50 19.37
N ILE A 124 -13.13 -7.79 19.09
CA ILE A 124 -11.88 -8.30 18.47
C ILE A 124 -11.65 -7.67 17.10
N PHE A 125 -12.66 -7.67 16.22
CA PHE A 125 -12.55 -7.04 14.90
C PHE A 125 -12.24 -5.54 14.99
N ASN A 126 -12.86 -4.83 15.93
CA ASN A 126 -12.63 -3.41 16.10
C ASN A 126 -11.20 -3.10 16.59
N HIS A 127 -10.66 -3.90 17.51
CA HIS A 127 -9.27 -3.75 17.96
C HIS A 127 -8.28 -4.01 16.83
N LEU A 128 -8.46 -5.11 16.08
CA LEU A 128 -7.61 -5.43 14.94
C LEU A 128 -7.67 -4.31 13.87
N HIS A 129 -8.86 -3.84 13.52
CA HIS A 129 -9.02 -2.71 12.61
C HIS A 129 -8.31 -1.45 13.13
N THR A 130 -8.52 -1.11 14.40
CA THR A 130 -7.93 0.09 15.02
C THR A 130 -6.42 0.03 15.03
N PHE A 131 -5.85 -1.15 15.32
CA PHE A 131 -4.41 -1.39 15.26
C PHE A 131 -3.87 -1.18 13.84
N PHE A 132 -4.30 -1.97 12.86
CA PHE A 132 -3.71 -1.90 11.52
C PHE A 132 -3.93 -0.54 10.83
N SER A 133 -5.10 0.09 11.00
CA SER A 133 -5.36 1.42 10.42
C SER A 133 -4.50 2.55 10.99
N ARG A 134 -3.88 2.34 12.17
CA ARG A 134 -2.92 3.26 12.78
C ARG A 134 -1.56 3.23 12.10
N TYR A 135 -1.18 2.10 11.52
CA TYR A 135 0.16 1.86 10.99
C TYR A 135 0.22 1.71 9.47
N TYR A 136 -0.86 2.02 8.75
CA TYR A 136 -0.89 1.92 7.28
C TYR A 136 -1.45 3.19 6.64
N GLN A 137 -0.74 3.74 5.67
CA GLN A 137 -1.16 4.91 4.90
C GLN A 137 -0.68 4.80 3.46
N ASP A 138 -1.61 4.87 2.51
CA ASP A 138 -1.29 5.08 1.09
C ASP A 138 -0.33 4.04 0.47
N GLY A 139 -0.32 2.80 1.00
CA GLY A 139 0.59 1.74 0.58
C GLY A 139 1.77 1.49 1.53
N ASP A 140 2.08 2.46 2.40
CA ASP A 140 3.21 2.41 3.32
C ASP A 140 2.80 2.03 4.74
N PHE A 141 3.63 1.25 5.40
CA PHE A 141 3.47 0.98 6.83
C PHE A 141 4.16 2.06 7.66
N ILE A 142 3.46 3.10 8.10
CA ILE A 142 4.06 4.19 8.91
C ILE A 142 3.25 4.45 10.17
N SER A 143 3.93 4.83 11.25
CA SER A 143 3.27 5.31 12.47
C SER A 143 2.59 6.66 12.21
N LYS A 144 1.26 6.64 12.02
CA LYS A 144 0.48 7.88 11.86
C LYS A 144 0.55 8.73 13.12
N ARG A 145 0.89 10.02 12.95
CA ARG A 145 0.84 11.00 14.05
C ARG A 145 -0.60 11.12 14.54
N ARG A 146 -0.84 10.77 15.80
CA ARG A 146 -2.13 11.03 16.48
C ARG A 146 -1.87 11.82 17.75
N TYR A 147 -2.45 13.01 17.82
CA TYR A 147 -2.44 13.81 19.03
C TYR A 147 -3.45 13.21 20.01
N SER A 148 -2.96 12.78 21.18
CA SER A 148 -3.80 12.26 22.25
C SER A 148 -3.29 12.77 23.58
N LYS A 149 -4.18 12.83 24.58
CA LYS A 149 -3.82 13.19 25.96
C LYS A 149 -3.00 12.10 26.66
N ARG A 150 -3.06 10.85 26.18
CA ARG A 150 -2.30 9.69 26.68
C ARG A 150 -1.30 9.23 25.61
N GLN A 151 -0.18 8.61 26.02
CA GLN A 151 0.77 8.03 25.06
C GLN A 151 0.07 6.90 24.28
N ARG A 152 0.23 6.88 22.94
CA ARG A 152 -0.46 5.94 22.04
C ARG A 152 0.49 5.06 21.23
N TYR A 153 1.80 5.31 21.31
CA TYR A 153 2.85 4.53 20.64
C TYR A 153 4.05 4.38 21.60
N ALA A 154 4.83 3.33 21.38
CA ALA A 154 6.07 3.11 22.12
C ALA A 154 7.26 3.62 21.30
N ILE A 155 8.28 4.11 21.98
CA ILE A 155 9.61 4.26 21.40
C ILE A 155 10.48 3.16 22.02
N PRO A 156 10.99 2.19 21.24
CA PRO A 156 11.85 1.15 21.77
C PRO A 156 13.18 1.77 22.19
N TYR A 157 13.38 1.91 23.49
CA TYR A 157 14.53 2.55 24.10
C TYR A 157 15.22 1.57 25.05
N ASN A 158 16.53 1.38 24.88
CA ASN A 158 17.29 0.35 25.60
C ASN A 158 18.30 0.93 26.59
N GLY A 159 18.11 2.19 27.01
CA GLY A 159 19.01 2.86 27.96
C GLY A 159 20.12 3.69 27.31
N GLU A 160 20.00 4.03 26.02
CA GLU A 160 20.96 4.95 25.37
C GLU A 160 20.93 6.35 26.01
N GLU A 161 22.05 7.03 26.18
CA GLU A 161 22.01 8.38 26.79
C GLU A 161 21.21 9.39 25.94
N VAL A 162 21.25 9.23 24.60
CA VAL A 162 20.42 9.97 23.64
C VAL A 162 19.89 9.00 22.59
N TYR A 163 18.57 8.97 22.40
CA TYR A 163 17.91 8.19 21.36
C TYR A 163 17.05 9.10 20.47
N LEU A 164 17.46 9.26 19.21
CA LEU A 164 16.72 10.04 18.22
C LEU A 164 15.76 9.11 17.47
N HIS A 165 14.47 9.41 17.55
CA HIS A 165 13.43 8.63 16.90
C HIS A 165 12.55 9.52 16.03
N TRP A 166 12.25 9.05 14.82
CA TRP A 166 11.27 9.65 13.91
C TRP A 166 10.47 8.54 13.23
N ALA A 167 9.30 8.89 12.68
CA ALA A 167 8.33 7.92 12.18
C ALA A 167 8.90 6.91 11.17
N ASN A 168 9.85 7.36 10.35
CA ASN A 168 10.41 6.58 9.24
C ASN A 168 11.88 6.17 9.49
N HIS A 169 12.31 6.10 10.76
CA HIS A 169 13.73 5.88 11.10
C HIS A 169 14.31 4.55 10.61
N ASP A 170 13.48 3.52 10.49
CA ASP A 170 13.89 2.19 10.04
C ASP A 170 13.31 1.79 8.68
N GLN A 171 13.22 2.77 7.78
CA GLN A 171 12.69 2.58 6.45
C GLN A 171 13.67 3.09 5.39
N TYR A 172 13.66 2.44 4.23
CA TYR A 172 14.23 2.98 3.01
C TYR A 172 13.25 3.99 2.42
N TYR A 173 13.72 5.19 2.11
CA TYR A 173 12.99 6.16 1.30
C TYR A 173 13.25 5.87 -0.17
N VAL A 174 12.19 5.63 -0.94
CA VAL A 174 12.27 5.42 -2.38
C VAL A 174 11.66 6.61 -3.09
N LYS A 175 12.51 7.34 -3.80
CA LYS A 175 12.08 8.45 -4.66
C LYS A 175 11.55 7.90 -5.97
N THR A 176 10.36 8.31 -6.33
CA THR A 176 9.62 7.73 -7.45
C THR A 176 10.08 8.26 -8.83
N ALA A 177 10.83 9.36 -8.85
CA ALA A 177 11.17 10.13 -10.04
C ALA A 177 12.06 9.43 -11.10
N GLU A 178 12.43 8.17 -10.94
CA GLU A 178 13.40 7.47 -11.81
C GLU A 178 12.85 6.23 -12.52
N HIS A 179 11.53 6.00 -12.48
CA HIS A 179 10.94 4.75 -12.95
C HIS A 179 9.85 4.99 -14.00
N PHE A 180 10.26 5.45 -15.18
CA PHE A 180 9.43 5.51 -16.40
C PHE A 180 9.17 4.10 -16.96
N HIS A 181 8.41 3.29 -16.23
CA HIS A 181 8.06 1.93 -16.66
C HIS A 181 6.70 1.88 -17.34
N ASP A 182 6.57 0.97 -18.30
CA ASP A 182 5.30 0.60 -18.92
C ASP A 182 4.32 0.14 -17.83
N TYR A 183 3.16 0.81 -17.72
CA TYR A 183 2.09 0.40 -16.82
C TYR A 183 1.08 -0.42 -17.60
N THR A 184 0.84 -1.66 -17.16
CA THR A 184 -0.03 -2.60 -17.87
C THR A 184 -1.12 -3.11 -16.96
N PHE A 185 -2.35 -3.11 -17.45
CA PHE A 185 -3.49 -3.72 -16.77
C PHE A 185 -4.37 -4.52 -17.71
N THR A 186 -5.12 -5.48 -17.16
CA THR A 186 -6.09 -6.28 -17.93
C THR A 186 -7.51 -5.93 -17.52
N ALA A 187 -8.37 -5.59 -18.49
CA ALA A 187 -9.78 -5.32 -18.24
C ALA A 187 -10.63 -6.00 -19.32
N ARG A 188 -11.64 -6.78 -18.91
CA ARG A 188 -12.59 -7.44 -19.82
C ARG A 188 -11.91 -8.27 -20.95
N GLY A 189 -10.78 -8.90 -20.65
CA GLY A 189 -10.01 -9.71 -21.61
C GLY A 189 -9.13 -8.92 -22.59
N VAL A 190 -8.99 -7.60 -22.39
CA VAL A 190 -8.10 -6.71 -23.14
C VAL A 190 -6.94 -6.31 -22.24
N THR A 191 -5.73 -6.35 -22.79
CA THR A 191 -4.53 -5.82 -22.12
C THR A 191 -4.29 -4.39 -22.56
N VAL A 192 -4.25 -3.46 -21.60
CA VAL A 192 -4.05 -2.03 -21.85
C VAL A 192 -2.67 -1.63 -21.32
N HIS A 193 -1.90 -0.96 -22.17
CA HIS A 193 -0.56 -0.47 -21.89
C HIS A 193 -0.53 1.06 -21.87
N PHE A 194 -0.07 1.65 -20.79
CA PHE A 194 0.36 3.04 -20.75
C PHE A 194 1.87 3.07 -20.97
N LYS A 195 2.31 3.70 -22.06
CA LYS A 195 3.73 3.74 -22.44
C LYS A 195 4.24 5.17 -22.48
N ILE A 196 5.41 5.40 -21.91
CA ILE A 196 6.05 6.71 -21.95
C ILE A 196 6.83 6.82 -23.26
N LYS A 197 6.41 7.76 -24.11
CA LYS A 197 7.06 8.02 -25.41
C LYS A 197 8.18 9.04 -25.29
N ALA A 198 7.97 10.05 -24.45
CA ALA A 198 8.97 11.07 -24.15
C ALA A 198 8.84 11.50 -22.70
N ALA A 199 9.98 11.62 -22.01
CA ALA A 199 10.07 12.20 -20.68
C ALA A 199 11.05 13.37 -20.73
N ASN A 200 10.55 14.57 -20.45
CA ASN A 200 11.40 15.71 -20.15
C ASN A 200 11.83 15.54 -18.69
N VAL A 201 13.06 15.08 -18.46
CA VAL A 201 13.63 14.93 -17.12
C VAL A 201 14.74 15.96 -16.97
N GLU A 202 14.75 16.68 -15.86
CA GLU A 202 15.87 17.56 -15.55
C GLU A 202 17.12 16.73 -15.25
N GLN A 203 18.22 17.08 -15.91
CA GLN A 203 19.54 16.61 -15.50
C GLN A 203 19.98 17.44 -14.29
N ASN A 204 20.29 16.76 -13.19
CA ASN A 204 20.72 17.31 -11.89
C ASN A 204 19.60 17.84 -10.99
N ASN A 205 19.94 18.11 -9.72
CA ASN A 205 19.02 18.49 -8.64
C ASN A 205 18.56 19.97 -8.72
N VAL A 206 18.28 20.45 -9.93
CA VAL A 206 17.71 21.77 -10.19
C VAL A 206 16.19 21.69 -10.01
N LYS A 207 15.57 22.80 -9.61
CA LYS A 207 14.12 22.91 -9.43
C LYS A 207 13.53 23.59 -10.65
N GLY A 208 13.11 22.83 -11.66
CA GLY A 208 12.36 23.38 -12.79
C GLY A 208 10.86 23.14 -12.71
N ASP A 209 10.21 23.24 -13.86
CA ASP A 209 8.75 23.34 -13.97
C ASP A 209 8.02 22.05 -13.57
N THR A 210 6.81 22.22 -13.04
CA THR A 210 5.93 21.10 -12.70
C THR A 210 5.56 20.32 -13.96
N ARG A 211 5.77 19.01 -13.93
CA ARG A 211 5.53 18.09 -15.04
C ARG A 211 4.29 17.26 -14.81
N PHE A 212 3.62 16.90 -15.90
CA PHE A 212 2.38 16.15 -15.89
C PHE A 212 2.44 14.97 -16.86
N PHE A 213 1.67 13.93 -16.56
CA PHE A 213 1.44 12.82 -17.48
C PHE A 213 0.32 13.22 -18.45
N ILE A 214 0.69 13.40 -19.72
CA ILE A 214 -0.22 13.88 -20.76
C ILE A 214 -0.45 12.74 -21.78
N PRO A 215 -1.68 12.24 -21.92
CA PRO A 215 -1.99 11.17 -22.86
C PRO A 215 -2.00 11.69 -24.31
N ARG A 216 -1.39 10.94 -25.21
CA ARG A 216 -1.36 11.22 -26.65
C ARG A 216 -2.53 10.53 -27.35
N VAL A 217 -3.74 11.03 -27.12
CA VAL A 217 -5.00 10.41 -27.60
C VAL A 217 -5.01 10.13 -29.10
N LYS A 218 -4.36 10.98 -29.91
CA LYS A 218 -4.27 10.80 -31.38
C LYS A 218 -3.44 9.58 -31.78
N GLU A 219 -2.47 9.20 -30.95
CA GLU A 219 -1.47 8.17 -31.18
C GLU A 219 -1.82 6.84 -30.49
N ILE A 220 -3.05 6.71 -29.97
CA ILE A 220 -3.57 5.45 -29.43
C ILE A 220 -3.59 4.39 -30.52
N ASP A 221 -3.07 3.22 -30.19
CA ASP A 221 -2.99 2.07 -31.08
C ASP A 221 -3.77 0.88 -30.50
N TRP A 222 -4.56 0.22 -31.35
CA TRP A 222 -5.40 -0.92 -30.97
C TRP A 222 -5.10 -2.10 -31.88
N ASP A 223 -4.55 -3.16 -31.29
CA ASP A 223 -4.36 -4.45 -31.93
C ASP A 223 -5.51 -5.41 -31.57
N GLU A 224 -6.41 -5.60 -32.53
CA GLU A 224 -7.56 -6.48 -32.37
C GLU A 224 -7.20 -7.97 -32.27
N LYS A 225 -6.10 -8.40 -32.91
CA LYS A 225 -5.67 -9.81 -32.90
C LYS A 225 -5.05 -10.18 -31.56
N ALA A 226 -4.23 -9.29 -31.02
CA ALA A 226 -3.60 -9.48 -29.71
C ALA A 226 -4.52 -9.08 -28.54
N SER A 227 -5.65 -8.42 -28.81
CA SER A 227 -6.49 -7.75 -27.80
C SER A 227 -5.66 -6.77 -26.94
N GLN A 228 -4.80 -5.98 -27.58
CA GLN A 228 -3.89 -5.05 -26.92
C GLN A 228 -4.18 -3.60 -27.29
N LEU A 229 -4.32 -2.75 -26.27
CA LEU A 229 -4.51 -1.30 -26.43
C LEU A 229 -3.28 -0.58 -25.89
N VAL A 230 -2.64 0.24 -26.71
CA VAL A 230 -1.50 1.07 -26.29
C VAL A 230 -1.94 2.53 -26.26
N ILE A 231 -1.78 3.17 -25.10
CA ILE A 231 -2.03 4.59 -24.87
C ILE A 231 -0.69 5.25 -24.54
N PRO A 232 -0.10 6.02 -25.48
CA PRO A 232 1.16 6.70 -25.23
C PRO A 232 0.98 7.92 -24.33
N PHE A 233 2.00 8.21 -23.53
CA PHE A 233 2.09 9.36 -22.63
C PHE A 233 3.37 10.15 -22.86
N GLU A 234 3.29 11.45 -22.63
CA GLU A 234 4.43 12.33 -22.43
C GLU A 234 4.50 12.76 -20.97
N TYR A 235 5.70 12.80 -20.40
CA TYR A 235 5.95 13.41 -19.09
C TYR A 235 6.67 14.75 -19.31
N ARG A 236 5.92 15.86 -19.27
CA ARG A 236 6.44 17.19 -19.61
C ARG A 236 5.67 18.32 -18.90
N PRO A 237 6.21 19.55 -18.87
CA PRO A 237 5.43 20.73 -18.49
C PRO A 237 4.27 20.97 -19.46
N LEU A 238 3.24 21.68 -18.98
CA LEU A 238 2.13 22.12 -19.83
C LEU A 238 2.59 23.22 -20.78
N THR A 239 2.03 23.21 -21.98
CA THR A 239 2.10 24.36 -22.89
C THR A 239 1.23 25.51 -22.37
N ASP A 240 1.45 26.73 -22.85
CA ASP A 240 0.65 27.90 -22.44
C ASP A 240 -0.86 27.68 -22.62
N GLN A 241 -1.26 27.02 -23.71
CA GLN A 241 -2.66 26.73 -23.98
C GLN A 241 -3.25 25.69 -23.01
N GLU A 242 -2.49 24.66 -22.67
CA GLU A 242 -2.87 23.64 -21.69
C GLU A 242 -2.90 24.24 -20.27
N ALA A 243 -1.97 25.13 -19.93
CA ALA A 243 -1.94 25.84 -18.65
C ALA A 243 -3.18 26.72 -18.45
N VAL A 244 -3.66 27.38 -19.50
CA VAL A 244 -4.93 28.12 -19.46
C VAL A 244 -6.12 27.16 -19.27
N THR A 245 -6.12 26.02 -19.98
CA THR A 245 -7.22 25.05 -19.95
C THR A 245 -7.33 24.35 -18.59
N TYR A 246 -6.22 23.87 -18.05
CA TYR A 246 -6.18 23.14 -16.79
C TYR A 246 -5.99 24.05 -15.57
N GLY A 247 -5.72 25.35 -15.77
CA GLY A 247 -5.52 26.33 -14.70
C GLY A 247 -4.32 25.99 -13.82
N THR A 248 -4.35 26.41 -12.55
CA THR A 248 -3.19 26.35 -11.63
C THR A 248 -3.31 25.33 -10.50
N LYS A 249 -4.49 24.73 -10.29
CA LYS A 249 -4.76 23.75 -9.22
C LYS A 249 -5.33 22.46 -9.78
N ASN A 250 -4.92 21.33 -9.20
CA ASN A 250 -5.35 19.98 -9.57
C ASN A 250 -5.24 19.73 -11.08
N GLN A 251 -4.15 20.22 -11.69
CA GLN A 251 -3.95 20.15 -13.14
C GLN A 251 -3.96 18.69 -13.64
N GLN A 252 -3.30 17.78 -12.92
CA GLN A 252 -3.30 16.35 -13.28
C GLN A 252 -4.70 15.73 -13.23
N ASP A 253 -5.54 16.08 -12.24
CA ASP A 253 -6.91 15.57 -12.17
C ASP A 253 -7.77 16.01 -13.35
N LYS A 254 -7.57 17.25 -13.82
CA LYS A 254 -8.28 17.77 -14.99
C LYS A 254 -7.80 17.10 -16.28
N ILE A 255 -6.50 16.83 -16.40
CA ILE A 255 -5.94 16.06 -17.51
C ILE A 255 -6.53 14.64 -17.53
N ILE A 256 -6.66 14.01 -16.35
CA ILE A 256 -7.30 12.68 -16.23
C ILE A 256 -8.77 12.77 -16.65
N ALA A 257 -9.52 13.77 -16.19
CA ALA A 257 -10.93 13.93 -16.56
C ALA A 257 -11.12 14.12 -18.08
N ASP A 258 -10.27 14.93 -18.71
CA ASP A 258 -10.26 15.13 -20.16
C ASP A 258 -9.89 13.83 -20.91
N ALA A 259 -8.90 13.07 -20.40
CA ALA A 259 -8.51 11.78 -20.97
C ALA A 259 -9.64 10.74 -20.87
N VAL A 260 -10.36 10.69 -19.75
CA VAL A 260 -11.50 9.79 -19.54
C VAL A 260 -12.63 10.07 -20.52
N ASP A 261 -12.80 11.31 -20.99
CA ASP A 261 -13.77 11.66 -22.03
C ASP A 261 -13.23 11.43 -23.45
N ALA A 262 -11.98 11.80 -23.72
CA ALA A 262 -11.39 11.79 -25.05
C ALA A 262 -10.98 10.38 -25.55
N ILE A 263 -10.44 9.53 -24.67
CA ILE A 263 -9.95 8.18 -25.03
C ILE A 263 -11.11 7.28 -25.50
N PRO A 264 -12.25 7.16 -24.78
CA PRO A 264 -13.40 6.40 -25.28
C PRO A 264 -13.93 6.92 -26.61
N LYS A 265 -13.93 8.26 -26.82
CA LYS A 265 -14.36 8.85 -28.10
C LYS A 265 -13.46 8.44 -29.27
N ARG A 266 -12.16 8.25 -29.03
CA ARG A 266 -11.21 7.74 -30.04
C ARG A 266 -11.45 6.26 -30.37
N LEU A 267 -11.88 5.47 -29.39
CA LEU A 267 -12.10 4.03 -29.50
C LEU A 267 -13.51 3.62 -29.96
N LYS A 268 -14.35 4.56 -30.40
CA LYS A 268 -15.74 4.31 -30.86
C LYS A 268 -15.91 3.20 -31.90
N LYS A 269 -14.87 2.86 -32.66
CA LYS A 269 -14.89 1.80 -33.69
C LYS A 269 -14.33 0.46 -33.20
N ALA A 270 -13.85 0.39 -31.95
CA ALA A 270 -13.19 -0.77 -31.36
C ALA A 270 -13.96 -1.18 -30.09
N ASP A 271 -15.08 -1.90 -30.26
CA ASP A 271 -16.03 -2.20 -29.19
C ASP A 271 -15.38 -2.89 -27.98
N LYS A 272 -14.48 -3.85 -28.22
CA LYS A 272 -13.75 -4.55 -27.14
C LYS A 272 -12.86 -3.60 -26.33
N ALA A 273 -12.08 -2.76 -27.01
CA ALA A 273 -11.22 -1.77 -26.36
C ALA A 273 -12.04 -0.73 -25.61
N LEU A 274 -13.14 -0.26 -26.20
CA LEU A 274 -14.07 0.69 -25.59
C LEU A 274 -14.70 0.11 -24.32
N LEU A 275 -15.18 -1.12 -24.36
CA LEU A 275 -15.70 -1.83 -23.19
C LEU A 275 -14.65 -1.97 -22.09
N ALA A 276 -13.41 -2.30 -22.45
CA ALA A 276 -12.33 -2.46 -21.47
C ALA A 276 -11.99 -1.15 -20.75
N VAL A 277 -12.06 0.01 -21.42
CA VAL A 277 -11.74 1.30 -20.81
C VAL A 277 -12.94 1.96 -20.12
N ALA A 278 -14.15 1.85 -20.68
CA ALA A 278 -15.33 2.60 -20.25
C ALA A 278 -16.21 1.83 -19.25
N ALA A 279 -16.03 0.51 -19.11
CA ALA A 279 -16.82 -0.26 -18.14
C ALA A 279 -16.59 0.25 -16.71
N GLU A 280 -17.66 0.25 -15.91
CA GLU A 280 -17.61 0.51 -14.48
C GLU A 280 -16.74 -0.55 -13.80
N ARG A 281 -15.77 -0.09 -13.02
CA ARG A 281 -14.91 -0.92 -12.18
C ARG A 281 -15.44 -0.98 -10.76
N HIS A 282 -15.72 0.18 -10.16
CA HIS A 282 -16.29 0.30 -8.82
C HIS A 282 -16.99 1.66 -8.67
N LYS A 283 -17.55 1.92 -7.49
CA LYS A 283 -18.07 3.24 -7.11
C LYS A 283 -17.11 3.92 -6.14
N ASN A 284 -16.96 5.24 -6.24
CA ASN A 284 -16.19 6.02 -5.28
C ASN A 284 -16.97 6.23 -3.97
N SER A 285 -16.36 6.91 -2.99
CA SER A 285 -16.98 7.22 -1.69
C SER A 285 -18.30 7.99 -1.81
N ASP A 286 -18.49 8.75 -2.89
CA ASP A 286 -19.70 9.52 -3.20
C ASP A 286 -20.74 8.71 -3.98
N GLY A 287 -20.48 7.41 -4.21
CA GLY A 287 -21.37 6.51 -4.95
C GLY A 287 -21.35 6.68 -6.47
N GLN A 288 -20.44 7.50 -7.01
CA GLN A 288 -20.30 7.70 -8.45
C GLN A 288 -19.51 6.57 -9.10
N PRO A 289 -19.90 6.11 -10.30
CA PRO A 289 -19.20 5.04 -11.00
C PRO A 289 -17.82 5.52 -11.49
N VAL A 290 -16.79 4.72 -11.22
CA VAL A 290 -15.42 4.91 -11.68
C VAL A 290 -15.13 3.86 -12.72
N SER A 291 -14.69 4.30 -13.91
CA SER A 291 -14.32 3.39 -15.00
C SER A 291 -12.96 2.72 -14.76
N PHE A 292 -12.67 1.60 -15.44
CA PHE A 292 -11.33 1.01 -15.44
C PHE A 292 -10.26 2.02 -15.87
N LEU A 293 -10.52 2.80 -16.92
CA LEU A 293 -9.58 3.81 -17.39
C LEU A 293 -9.30 4.87 -16.34
N GLU A 294 -10.33 5.43 -15.70
CA GLU A 294 -10.14 6.46 -14.68
C GLU A 294 -9.32 5.92 -13.49
N HIS A 295 -9.67 4.74 -12.98
CA HIS A 295 -8.94 4.09 -11.89
C HIS A 295 -7.45 3.94 -12.24
N HIS A 296 -7.16 3.36 -13.40
CA HIS A 296 -5.79 3.10 -13.81
C HIS A 296 -5.01 4.36 -14.16
N LEU A 297 -5.64 5.38 -14.73
CA LEU A 297 -4.99 6.68 -14.95
C LEU A 297 -4.56 7.30 -13.63
N ARG A 298 -5.46 7.37 -12.64
CA ARG A 298 -5.14 7.92 -11.31
C ARG A 298 -4.01 7.16 -10.63
N GLN A 299 -4.05 5.82 -10.71
CA GLN A 299 -3.00 4.95 -10.16
C GLN A 299 -1.66 5.17 -10.86
N TYR A 300 -1.64 5.18 -12.18
CA TYR A 300 -0.43 5.40 -12.98
C TYR A 300 0.21 6.77 -12.70
N THR A 301 -0.59 7.84 -12.64
CA THR A 301 -0.05 9.17 -12.37
C THR A 301 0.43 9.29 -10.92
N ARG A 302 -0.36 8.80 -9.95
CA ARG A 302 0.00 8.86 -8.53
C ARG A 302 1.28 8.09 -8.24
N ARG A 303 1.36 6.86 -8.75
CA ARG A 303 2.51 5.96 -8.55
C ARG A 303 3.81 6.56 -9.06
N ASN A 304 3.77 7.43 -10.07
CA ASN A 304 4.95 8.10 -10.62
C ASN A 304 5.21 9.49 -10.01
N THR A 305 4.41 9.92 -9.03
CA THR A 305 4.54 11.24 -8.39
C THR A 305 4.63 11.21 -6.87
N SER A 306 4.37 10.06 -6.24
CA SER A 306 4.41 9.89 -4.78
C SER A 306 5.57 9.00 -4.40
N ASP A 307 6.43 9.50 -3.51
CA ASP A 307 7.46 8.68 -2.88
C ASP A 307 6.83 7.66 -1.93
N PHE A 308 7.54 6.58 -1.66
CA PHE A 308 7.08 5.51 -0.78
C PHE A 308 8.21 5.01 0.11
N PHE A 309 7.85 4.22 1.12
CA PHE A 309 8.78 3.72 2.12
C PHE A 309 8.74 2.20 2.20
N ILE A 310 9.92 1.58 2.31
CA ILE A 310 10.04 0.14 2.54
C ILE A 310 10.69 -0.08 3.90
N HIS A 311 10.05 -0.83 4.79
CA HIS A 311 10.61 -1.20 6.08
C HIS A 311 11.83 -2.11 5.94
N LYS A 312 12.83 -1.88 6.79
CA LYS A 312 13.95 -2.82 6.94
C LYS A 312 13.54 -4.07 7.73
N ASP A 313 12.66 -3.93 8.72
CA ASP A 313 12.06 -5.02 9.51
C ASP A 313 10.60 -4.72 9.88
N LEU A 314 9.69 -4.94 8.92
CA LEU A 314 8.26 -4.69 9.15
C LEU A 314 7.68 -5.57 10.27
N LYS A 315 8.17 -6.80 10.39
CA LYS A 315 7.66 -7.76 11.37
C LYS A 315 8.06 -7.35 12.78
N GLY A 316 9.32 -6.98 13.01
CA GLY A 316 9.76 -6.45 14.29
C GLY A 316 8.97 -5.21 14.70
N PHE A 317 8.79 -4.28 13.77
CA PHE A 317 7.99 -3.06 13.98
C PHE A 317 6.54 -3.37 14.37
N LEU A 318 5.78 -4.09 13.54
CA LEU A 318 4.36 -4.34 13.80
C LEU A 318 4.14 -5.24 15.02
N CYS A 319 4.99 -6.24 15.26
CA CYS A 319 4.88 -7.08 16.46
C CYS A 319 5.13 -6.27 17.74
N GLY A 320 6.15 -5.39 17.74
CA GLY A 320 6.43 -4.51 18.88
C GLY A 320 5.26 -3.56 19.18
N GLU A 321 4.71 -2.94 18.13
CA GLU A 321 3.54 -2.06 18.27
C GLU A 321 2.28 -2.83 18.69
N LEU A 322 2.08 -4.07 18.21
CA LEU A 322 0.97 -4.91 18.62
C LEU A 322 1.06 -5.26 20.12
N ASP A 323 2.24 -5.62 20.59
CA ASP A 323 2.45 -5.91 22.01
C ASP A 323 2.20 -4.68 22.90
N PHE A 324 2.61 -3.49 22.46
CA PHE A 324 2.30 -2.25 23.16
C PHE A 324 0.79 -1.93 23.13
N TYR A 325 0.14 -2.13 21.98
CA TYR A 325 -1.29 -1.91 21.80
C TYR A 325 -2.12 -2.80 22.73
N LEU A 326 -1.78 -4.10 22.81
CA LEU A 326 -2.47 -5.05 23.69
C LEU A 326 -2.35 -4.65 25.17
N LYS A 327 -1.18 -4.19 25.61
CA LYS A 327 -0.95 -3.75 26.99
C LYS A 327 -1.73 -2.49 27.35
N ASN A 328 -1.81 -1.50 26.45
CA ASN A 328 -2.38 -0.19 26.76
C ASN A 328 -3.86 -0.04 26.40
N GLU A 329 -4.34 -0.71 25.36
CA GLU A 329 -5.69 -0.51 24.83
C GLU A 329 -6.60 -1.74 24.98
N VAL A 330 -6.05 -2.93 25.20
CA VAL A 330 -6.85 -4.14 25.45
C VAL A 330 -6.87 -4.51 26.93
N LEU A 331 -5.73 -4.48 27.60
CA LEU A 331 -5.58 -4.79 29.04
C LEU A 331 -5.54 -3.54 29.93
N ASN A 332 -6.37 -2.53 29.64
CA ASN A 332 -6.33 -1.25 30.35
C ASN A 332 -6.41 -1.43 31.88
N LEU A 333 -5.37 -0.99 32.61
CA LEU A 333 -5.22 -1.18 34.07
C LEU A 333 -6.39 -0.60 34.87
N ASP A 334 -6.88 0.58 34.48
CA ASP A 334 -8.02 1.25 35.13
C ASP A 334 -9.27 0.34 35.12
N GLU A 335 -9.48 -0.37 34.01
CA GLU A 335 -10.61 -1.26 33.85
C GLU A 335 -10.41 -2.59 34.57
N MET A 336 -9.16 -3.09 34.66
CA MET A 336 -8.82 -4.29 35.42
C MET A 336 -9.06 -4.08 36.93
N GLU A 337 -8.63 -2.94 37.49
CA GLU A 337 -8.88 -2.62 38.91
C GLU A 337 -10.37 -2.51 39.21
N THR A 338 -11.14 -1.90 38.30
CA THR A 338 -12.60 -1.78 38.45
C THR A 338 -13.30 -3.13 38.29
N ALA A 339 -12.74 -4.04 37.50
CA ALA A 339 -13.34 -5.33 37.20
C ALA A 339 -13.17 -6.36 38.32
N GLY A 340 -12.07 -6.33 39.09
CA GLY A 340 -11.73 -7.34 40.09
C GLY A 340 -11.05 -8.59 39.49
N GLU A 341 -10.41 -9.40 40.35
CA GLU A 341 -9.53 -10.53 39.95
C GLU A 341 -10.24 -11.64 39.16
N ASP A 342 -11.53 -11.87 39.45
CA ASP A 342 -12.36 -12.93 38.87
C ASP A 342 -12.59 -12.80 37.35
N ARG A 343 -12.29 -11.63 36.75
CA ARG A 343 -12.55 -11.33 35.33
C ARG A 343 -11.30 -11.35 34.44
N SER A 344 -10.15 -11.70 35.01
CA SER A 344 -8.86 -11.65 34.32
C SER A 344 -8.74 -12.67 33.18
N GLU A 345 -9.35 -13.86 33.32
CA GLU A 345 -9.16 -14.97 32.39
C GLU A 345 -9.76 -14.72 30.99
N GLY A 346 -11.02 -14.25 30.92
CA GLY A 346 -11.67 -13.89 29.65
C GLY A 346 -10.94 -12.77 28.90
N TRP A 347 -10.38 -11.80 29.63
CA TRP A 347 -9.59 -10.71 29.07
C TRP A 347 -8.28 -11.19 28.46
N PHE A 348 -7.56 -12.06 29.17
CA PHE A 348 -6.37 -12.70 28.65
C PHE A 348 -6.68 -13.55 27.42
N GLN A 349 -7.84 -14.21 27.37
CA GLN A 349 -8.26 -14.96 26.20
C GLN A 349 -8.51 -14.02 24.99
N VAL A 350 -9.25 -12.92 25.16
CA VAL A 350 -9.44 -11.90 24.09
C VAL A 350 -8.10 -11.35 23.60
N MET A 351 -7.20 -11.00 24.51
CA MET A 351 -5.85 -10.53 24.17
C MET A 351 -5.06 -11.57 23.37
N ARG A 352 -5.13 -12.85 23.76
CA ARG A 352 -4.51 -13.96 23.03
C ARG A 352 -5.08 -14.11 21.62
N VAL A 353 -6.40 -13.99 21.45
CA VAL A 353 -7.03 -14.06 20.12
C VAL A 353 -6.53 -12.93 19.23
N ILE A 354 -6.55 -11.68 19.74
CA ILE A 354 -6.08 -10.51 18.99
C ILE A 354 -4.60 -10.67 18.63
N LYS A 355 -3.76 -11.15 19.56
CA LYS A 355 -2.33 -11.39 19.32
C LYS A 355 -2.14 -12.45 18.23
N ALA A 356 -2.78 -13.61 18.35
CA ALA A 356 -2.63 -14.71 17.41
C ALA A 356 -3.07 -14.32 15.99
N VAL A 357 -4.23 -13.68 15.87
CA VAL A 357 -4.77 -13.20 14.59
C VAL A 357 -3.90 -12.08 14.02
N GLY A 358 -3.54 -11.10 14.84
CA GLY A 358 -2.69 -9.97 14.45
C GLY A 358 -1.33 -10.44 13.94
N SER A 359 -0.65 -11.34 14.66
CA SER A 359 0.63 -11.92 14.26
C SER A 359 0.54 -12.65 12.92
N ARG A 360 -0.53 -13.42 12.68
CA ARG A 360 -0.71 -14.11 11.39
C ARG A 360 -0.90 -13.15 10.22
N ILE A 361 -1.58 -12.02 10.43
CA ILE A 361 -1.70 -10.96 9.42
C ILE A 361 -0.34 -10.30 9.18
N ILE A 362 0.40 -9.98 10.25
CA ILE A 362 1.75 -9.42 10.17
C ILE A 362 2.69 -10.34 9.38
N ASP A 363 2.60 -11.66 9.56
CA ASP A 363 3.40 -12.63 8.80
C ASP A 363 3.11 -12.62 7.28
N PHE A 364 1.89 -12.30 6.87
CA PHE A 364 1.58 -12.13 5.44
C PHE A 364 2.10 -10.80 4.90
N LEU A 365 1.96 -9.72 5.67
CA LEU A 365 2.43 -8.39 5.28
C LEU A 365 3.95 -8.34 5.18
N GLU A 366 4.65 -8.95 6.13
CA GLU A 366 6.10 -9.10 6.10
C GLU A 366 6.56 -9.74 4.79
N GLN A 367 5.89 -10.81 4.31
CA GLN A 367 6.37 -11.53 3.13
C GLN A 367 6.38 -10.63 1.89
N ILE A 368 5.40 -9.73 1.81
CA ILE A 368 5.27 -8.78 0.72
C ILE A 368 6.36 -7.72 0.85
N GLU A 369 6.53 -7.15 2.04
CA GLU A 369 7.52 -6.10 2.31
C GLU A 369 8.95 -6.59 2.11
N SER A 370 9.30 -7.77 2.64
CA SER A 370 10.62 -8.37 2.49
C SER A 370 10.96 -8.68 1.04
N PHE A 371 9.95 -8.99 0.22
CA PHE A 371 10.16 -9.12 -1.22
C PHE A 371 10.43 -7.75 -1.89
N GLN A 372 9.71 -6.69 -1.51
CA GLN A 372 10.03 -5.33 -1.98
C GLN A 372 11.44 -4.91 -1.57
N LYS A 373 11.80 -5.13 -0.31
CA LYS A 373 13.15 -4.90 0.23
C LYS A 373 14.20 -5.67 -0.55
N MET A 374 13.98 -6.95 -0.83
CA MET A 374 14.91 -7.76 -1.64
C MET A 374 15.11 -7.17 -3.04
N LEU A 375 14.04 -6.74 -3.71
CA LEU A 375 14.14 -6.11 -5.02
C LEU A 375 14.90 -4.78 -4.96
N TRP A 376 14.68 -4.00 -3.90
CA TRP A 376 15.36 -2.73 -3.66
C TRP A 376 16.85 -2.90 -3.38
N GLU A 377 17.22 -3.87 -2.53
CA GLU A 377 18.60 -4.18 -2.17
C GLU A 377 19.34 -4.95 -3.28
N LYS A 378 18.63 -5.35 -4.34
CA LYS A 378 19.22 -6.09 -5.45
C LYS A 378 20.26 -5.23 -6.15
N ARG A 379 21.52 -5.66 -6.04
CA ARG A 379 22.63 -5.01 -6.74
C ARG A 379 22.38 -5.05 -8.25
N LYS A 380 22.70 -3.94 -8.92
CA LYS A 380 22.67 -3.87 -10.39
C LYS A 380 23.59 -4.97 -10.93
N PHE A 381 23.09 -5.72 -11.93
CA PHE A 381 23.92 -6.68 -12.63
C PHE A 381 24.93 -5.92 -13.48
N ILE A 382 26.20 -6.32 -13.38
CA ILE A 382 27.23 -5.86 -14.29
C ILE A 382 27.01 -6.63 -15.60
N THR A 383 26.50 -5.96 -16.63
CA THR A 383 26.29 -6.57 -17.95
C THR A 383 27.60 -6.68 -18.73
N GLU A 384 28.50 -5.73 -18.52
CA GLU A 384 29.82 -5.68 -19.14
C GLU A 384 30.78 -4.90 -18.24
N THR A 385 32.09 -5.19 -18.36
CA THR A 385 33.15 -4.40 -17.74
C THR A 385 34.05 -3.87 -18.83
N GLN A 386 34.13 -2.55 -18.94
CA GLN A 386 35.01 -1.86 -19.88
C GLN A 386 36.06 -1.07 -19.10
N TYR A 387 37.18 -0.76 -19.78
CA TYR A 387 38.21 0.11 -19.23
C TYR A 387 38.02 1.52 -19.78
N CYS A 388 37.87 2.50 -18.90
CA CYS A 388 37.95 3.91 -19.25
C CYS A 388 39.35 4.41 -18.87
N ILE A 389 40.13 4.80 -19.87
CA ILE A 389 41.48 5.35 -19.69
C ILE A 389 41.46 6.77 -20.24
N THR A 390 41.88 7.74 -19.43
CA THR A 390 42.06 9.13 -19.88
C THR A 390 43.15 9.19 -20.94
N VAL A 391 42.89 9.92 -22.03
CA VAL A 391 43.78 9.99 -23.20
C VAL A 391 45.19 10.43 -22.80
N GLY A 392 45.32 11.36 -21.85
CA GLY A 392 46.57 11.89 -21.34
C GLY A 392 47.39 10.92 -20.49
N THR A 393 46.84 9.75 -20.15
CA THR A 393 47.59 8.64 -19.56
C THR A 393 48.20 7.73 -20.63
N ILE A 394 47.75 7.85 -21.88
CA ILE A 394 48.29 7.14 -23.03
C ILE A 394 49.45 7.96 -23.59
N GLU A 395 50.58 7.30 -23.85
CA GLU A 395 51.74 7.96 -24.46
C GLU A 395 51.38 8.52 -25.84
N GLU A 396 51.84 9.74 -26.17
CA GLU A 396 51.52 10.42 -27.43
C GLU A 396 51.91 9.60 -28.68
N SER A 397 52.84 8.65 -28.54
CA SER A 397 53.23 7.69 -29.57
C SER A 397 52.06 6.86 -30.11
N PHE A 398 51.02 6.62 -29.30
CA PHE A 398 49.83 5.86 -29.69
C PHE A 398 48.68 6.73 -30.24
N TYR A 399 48.78 8.06 -30.20
CA TYR A 399 47.73 8.94 -30.69
C TYR A 399 47.40 8.76 -32.19
N PRO A 400 48.37 8.43 -33.06
CA PRO A 400 48.07 8.10 -34.46
C PRO A 400 47.20 6.85 -34.62
N ASP A 401 47.30 5.88 -33.72
CA ASP A 401 46.49 4.64 -33.74
C ASP A 401 45.07 4.91 -33.23
N ILE A 402 44.94 5.69 -32.16
CA ILE A 402 43.64 6.17 -31.65
C ILE A 402 42.93 7.02 -32.72
N ALA A 403 43.66 7.90 -33.40
CA ALA A 403 43.12 8.74 -34.48
C ALA A 403 42.71 7.92 -35.71
N ALA A 404 43.26 6.72 -35.92
CA ALA A 404 42.86 5.84 -37.01
C ALA A 404 41.64 4.95 -36.65
N CYS A 405 41.30 4.81 -35.38
CA CYS A 405 40.20 3.97 -34.91
C CYS A 405 38.84 4.65 -35.12
N ASP A 406 38.22 4.45 -36.29
CA ASP A 406 36.91 5.05 -36.59
C ASP A 406 35.79 4.63 -35.61
N ALA A 407 35.84 3.40 -35.08
CA ALA A 407 34.86 2.92 -34.10
C ALA A 407 34.88 3.75 -32.80
N GLN A 408 36.07 4.08 -32.29
CA GLN A 408 36.21 4.89 -31.08
C GLN A 408 35.65 6.31 -31.26
N TRP A 409 35.87 6.90 -32.42
CA TRP A 409 35.36 8.25 -32.74
C TRP A 409 33.86 8.26 -32.99
N ALA A 410 33.29 7.21 -33.59
CA ALA A 410 31.84 7.05 -33.71
C ALA A 410 31.19 6.95 -32.31
N GLU A 411 31.78 6.17 -31.41
CA GLU A 411 31.33 6.07 -30.03
C GLU A 411 31.43 7.40 -29.28
N TRP A 412 32.55 8.14 -29.40
CA TRP A 412 32.67 9.46 -28.77
C TRP A 412 31.72 10.51 -29.35
N LYS A 413 31.39 10.42 -30.64
CA LYS A 413 30.38 11.28 -31.28
C LYS A 413 28.98 10.99 -30.74
N GLU A 414 28.66 9.73 -30.50
CA GLU A 414 27.37 9.32 -29.92
C GLU A 414 27.27 9.67 -28.43
N LEU A 415 28.27 9.31 -27.64
CA LEU A 415 28.25 9.44 -26.17
C LEU A 415 28.55 10.86 -25.68
N PHE A 416 29.48 11.57 -26.33
CA PHE A 416 30.01 12.85 -25.87
C PHE A 416 29.83 13.99 -26.86
N HIS A 417 29.22 13.72 -28.03
CA HIS A 417 29.06 14.70 -29.11
C HIS A 417 30.39 15.31 -29.58
N ILE A 418 31.48 14.55 -29.44
CA ILE A 418 32.81 14.92 -29.95
C ILE A 418 32.84 14.60 -31.44
N ASP A 419 32.87 15.63 -32.27
CA ASP A 419 32.93 15.48 -33.73
C ASP A 419 34.26 15.98 -34.27
N GLU A 420 34.89 15.15 -35.11
CA GLU A 420 36.12 15.47 -35.84
C GLU A 420 35.93 16.55 -36.90
N GLU A 421 34.67 16.87 -37.24
CA GLU A 421 34.29 17.87 -38.22
C GLU A 421 34.23 19.29 -37.64
N GLN A 422 34.30 19.47 -36.32
CA GLN A 422 34.42 20.81 -35.71
C GLN A 422 35.80 21.40 -36.03
N SER A 423 35.83 22.26 -37.04
CA SER A 423 37.05 22.91 -37.51
C SER A 423 37.29 24.24 -36.79
N ASP A 424 38.37 24.33 -36.02
CA ASP A 424 38.94 25.60 -35.57
C ASP A 424 39.89 26.21 -36.61
N LEU A 425 40.17 27.51 -36.48
CA LEU A 425 41.10 28.29 -37.34
C LEU A 425 42.47 27.62 -37.56
N PHE A 426 42.92 26.75 -36.64
CA PHE A 426 44.20 26.03 -36.67
C PHE A 426 44.13 24.60 -37.25
N SER A 427 42.94 24.16 -37.67
CA SER A 427 42.66 22.81 -38.19
C SER A 427 42.16 22.81 -39.64
N ASN A 428 41.88 23.99 -40.20
CA ASN A 428 41.41 24.16 -41.56
C ASN A 428 42.49 23.69 -42.57
N GLY A 429 42.14 22.72 -43.41
CA GLY A 429 43.06 22.11 -44.40
C GLY A 429 43.84 20.88 -43.92
N LYS A 430 43.72 20.46 -42.65
CA LYS A 430 44.33 19.21 -42.15
C LYS A 430 43.50 17.99 -42.54
N SER A 431 44.18 16.84 -42.74
CA SER A 431 43.52 15.55 -42.97
C SER A 431 42.70 15.14 -41.74
N LYS A 432 41.69 14.29 -41.93
CA LYS A 432 40.85 13.75 -40.83
C LYS A 432 41.69 13.20 -39.67
N LYS A 433 42.75 12.45 -39.99
CA LYS A 433 43.68 11.88 -39.00
C LYS A 433 44.43 12.96 -38.21
N ASP A 434 44.90 14.00 -38.88
CA ASP A 434 45.66 15.08 -38.22
C ASP A 434 44.79 15.95 -37.32
N ARG A 435 43.50 16.13 -37.67
CA ARG A 435 42.52 16.82 -36.81
C ARG A 435 42.27 16.03 -35.53
N ARG A 436 42.05 14.73 -35.65
CA ARG A 436 41.88 13.81 -34.51
C ARG A 436 43.10 13.83 -33.58
N ILE A 437 44.32 13.76 -34.11
CA ILE A 437 45.55 13.85 -33.29
C ILE A 437 45.64 15.20 -32.58
N ALA A 438 45.36 16.31 -33.29
CA ALA A 438 45.37 17.63 -32.67
C ALA A 438 44.33 17.75 -31.54
N PHE A 439 43.14 17.17 -31.73
CA PHE A 439 42.11 17.11 -30.72
C PHE A 439 42.54 16.33 -29.48
N LEU A 440 43.14 15.15 -29.64
CA LEU A 440 43.66 14.33 -28.53
C LEU A 440 44.76 15.06 -27.73
N LYS A 441 45.59 15.87 -28.39
CA LYS A 441 46.62 16.70 -27.71
C LYS A 441 46.02 17.90 -26.98
N ALA A 442 44.96 18.48 -27.52
CA ALA A 442 44.28 19.61 -26.89
C ALA A 442 43.41 19.19 -25.70
N HIS A 443 42.98 17.92 -25.67
CA HIS A 443 42.10 17.35 -24.65
C HIS A 443 42.65 16.01 -24.12
N PRO A 444 43.78 16.04 -23.37
CA PRO A 444 44.33 14.85 -22.72
C PRO A 444 43.41 14.29 -21.62
#